data_AF-A0A084SEQ2-F1
#
_entry.id   AF-A0A084SEQ2-F1
#
_cell.length_a   1.000
_cell.length_b   1.000
_cell.length_c   1.000
_cell.angle_alpha   90.00
_cell.angle_beta   90.00
_cell.angle_gamma   90.00
#
_symmetry.space_group_name_H-M   'P 1'
#
loop_
_entity.id
_entity.type
_entity.pdbx_description
1 polymer ?
#
loop_
_entity_poly.entity_id
_entity_poly.type
_entity_poly.pdbx_seq_one_letter_code
_entity_poly.pdbx_strand_id
1 'polypeptide(L)'
;MTQVLGFQGFGGKLGVNFLIDGKEFINKPITVRPGQIVTVEAWDDIRRLPARTVYVGQLLFGEGRVYGRFTQARTPDGQTYSVCFDLYDSATDGERGVWMEPGSKPDAAIIFSTGKISPVERFE
;
A
#
# COMPACT_ATOMS: atom_id res chain seq x y z
N MET A 1 -10.69 12.69 15.44
CA MET A 1 -10.48 13.88 14.59
C MET A 1 -9.49 13.49 13.51
N THR A 2 -9.84 13.65 12.23
CA THR A 2 -8.96 13.28 11.10
C THR A 2 -8.14 14.49 10.69
N GLN A 3 -6.82 14.37 10.66
CA GLN A 3 -5.93 15.45 10.24
C GLN A 3 -5.50 15.25 8.78
N VAL A 4 -5.40 16.33 8.00
CA VAL A 4 -4.87 16.27 6.63
C VAL A 4 -3.37 16.48 6.70
N LEU A 5 -2.58 15.54 6.17
CA LEU A 5 -1.13 15.74 6.04
C LEU A 5 -0.85 16.41 4.67
N GLY A 6 -0.38 17.65 4.67
CA GLY A 6 -0.03 18.38 3.45
C GLY A 6 1.18 17.78 2.73
N PHE A 7 1.06 17.55 1.43
CA PHE A 7 2.10 16.99 0.56
C PHE A 7 3.01 18.10 0.02
N GLN A 8 3.92 18.63 0.83
CA GLN A 8 5.02 19.45 0.30
C GLN A 8 6.20 18.55 -0.08
N GLY A 9 6.53 18.52 -1.37
CA GLY A 9 7.46 17.60 -2.03
C GLY A 9 8.72 17.22 -1.25
N PHE A 10 9.02 15.92 -1.28
CA PHE A 10 10.29 15.22 -1.06
C PHE A 10 9.88 13.75 -1.03
N GLY A 11 10.13 13.06 -2.15
CA GLY A 11 9.73 11.68 -2.40
C GLY A 11 10.45 10.68 -1.51
N GLY A 12 9.81 9.54 -1.30
CA GLY A 12 10.36 8.41 -0.55
C GLY A 12 9.37 7.25 -0.61
N LYS A 13 9.87 6.05 -0.91
CA LYS A 13 9.06 4.82 -0.90
C LYS A 13 9.26 4.12 0.45
N LEU A 14 8.16 3.80 1.12
CA LEU A 14 8.15 3.01 2.35
C LEU A 14 7.95 1.54 2.02
N GLY A 15 8.79 0.67 2.59
CA GLY A 15 8.50 -0.77 2.60
C GLY A 15 7.28 -1.06 3.46
N VAL A 16 6.37 -1.88 2.93
CA VAL A 16 5.14 -2.25 3.64
C VAL A 16 4.84 -3.75 3.49
N ASN A 17 4.18 -4.31 4.50
CA ASN A 17 3.56 -5.63 4.45
C ASN A 17 2.05 -5.54 4.41
N PHE A 18 1.41 -6.39 3.61
CA PHE A 18 -0.02 -6.60 3.68
C PHE A 18 -0.41 -7.29 4.99
N LEU A 19 -1.44 -6.74 5.64
CA LEU A 19 -2.09 -7.34 6.78
C LEU A 19 -3.34 -8.09 6.30
N ILE A 20 -3.38 -9.41 6.51
CA ILE A 20 -4.56 -10.25 6.23
C ILE A 20 -5.06 -10.78 7.56
N ASP A 21 -6.34 -10.52 7.86
CA ASP A 21 -6.96 -10.86 9.16
C ASP A 21 -6.16 -10.36 10.38
N GLY A 22 -5.54 -9.19 10.26
CA GLY A 22 -4.72 -8.59 11.30
C GLY A 22 -3.35 -9.22 11.51
N LYS A 23 -2.92 -10.12 10.61
CA LYS A 23 -1.58 -10.72 10.63
C LYS A 23 -0.74 -10.22 9.46
N GLU A 24 0.53 -9.93 9.72
CA GLU A 24 1.51 -9.65 8.68
C GLU A 24 1.81 -10.92 7.87
N PHE A 25 1.77 -10.78 6.56
CA PHE A 25 2.31 -11.76 5.63
C PHE A 25 3.53 -11.13 4.96
N ILE A 26 4.70 -11.76 5.10
CA ILE A 26 5.97 -11.22 4.59
C ILE A 26 6.48 -12.12 3.47
N ASN A 27 6.70 -11.55 2.29
CA ASN A 27 7.21 -12.25 1.10
C ASN A 27 6.45 -13.55 0.80
N LYS A 28 5.12 -13.56 1.00
CA LYS A 28 4.26 -14.70 0.66
C LYS A 28 3.34 -14.33 -0.50
N PRO A 29 3.04 -15.28 -1.41
CA PRO A 29 1.98 -15.08 -2.37
C PRO A 29 0.64 -15.01 -1.64
N ILE A 30 -0.14 -13.98 -1.94
CA ILE A 30 -1.50 -13.79 -1.43
C ILE A 30 -2.44 -13.55 -2.61
N THR A 31 -3.70 -13.98 -2.46
CA THR A 31 -4.73 -13.72 -3.46
C THR A 31 -5.51 -12.48 -3.07
N VAL A 32 -5.63 -11.53 -4.00
CA VAL A 32 -6.37 -10.29 -3.83
C VAL A 32 -7.42 -10.13 -4.93
N ARG A 33 -8.38 -9.22 -4.71
CA ARG A 33 -9.50 -8.96 -5.62
C ARG A 33 -9.58 -7.48 -6.01
N PRO A 34 -10.14 -7.14 -7.18
CA PRO A 34 -10.36 -5.76 -7.54
C PRO A 34 -11.35 -5.10 -6.57
N GLY A 35 -11.08 -3.85 -6.18
CA GLY A 35 -11.88 -3.10 -5.21
C GLY A 35 -11.72 -3.56 -3.75
N GLN A 36 -10.86 -4.56 -3.48
CA GLN A 36 -10.66 -5.06 -2.13
C GLN A 36 -10.07 -3.97 -1.23
N ILE A 37 -10.73 -3.72 -0.10
CA ILE A 37 -10.17 -2.88 0.96
C ILE A 37 -9.09 -3.67 1.68
N VAL A 38 -7.91 -3.08 1.76
CA VAL A 38 -6.72 -3.69 2.35
C VAL A 38 -6.06 -2.76 3.33
N THR A 39 -5.26 -3.37 4.20
CA THR A 39 -4.39 -2.68 5.15
C THR A 39 -2.97 -3.11 4.93
N VAL A 40 -2.05 -2.15 4.99
CA VAL A 40 -0.61 -2.42 4.97
C VAL A 40 0.07 -1.74 6.16
N GLU A 41 1.07 -2.38 6.76
CA GLU A 41 1.89 -1.79 7.83
C GLU A 41 3.26 -1.39 7.27
N ALA A 42 3.69 -0.15 7.54
CA ALA A 42 5.00 0.34 7.13
C ALA A 42 6.10 -0.02 8.13
N TRP A 43 7.28 -0.38 7.61
CA TRP A 43 8.43 -0.75 8.44
C TRP A 43 9.20 0.46 8.98
N ASP A 44 9.30 1.50 8.18
CA ASP A 44 10.05 2.72 8.47
C ASP A 44 9.11 3.92 8.63
N ASP A 45 9.63 4.98 9.22
CA ASP A 45 8.94 6.26 9.30
C ASP A 45 9.04 7.05 7.98
N ILE A 46 8.01 7.86 7.71
CA ILE A 46 8.07 8.90 6.69
C ILE A 46 7.52 10.20 7.25
N ARG A 47 8.38 11.22 7.31
CA ARG A 47 8.03 12.57 7.78
C ARG A 47 7.46 12.54 9.21
N ARG A 48 6.14 12.64 9.34
CA ARG A 48 5.40 12.67 10.62
C ARG A 48 4.69 11.36 10.92
N LEU A 49 4.74 10.39 10.00
CA LEU A 49 4.14 9.08 10.16
C LEU A 49 5.25 8.15 10.65
N PRO A 50 5.22 7.71 11.93
CA PRO A 50 6.24 6.82 12.46
C PRO A 50 6.18 5.44 11.80
N ALA A 51 7.23 4.65 12.00
CA ALA A 51 7.20 3.21 11.73
C ALA A 51 5.97 2.55 12.36
N ARG A 52 5.53 1.44 11.76
CA ARG A 52 4.32 0.69 12.14
C ARG A 52 3.00 1.45 11.96
N THR A 53 3.03 2.54 11.18
CA THR A 53 1.80 3.18 10.71
C THR A 53 1.06 2.23 9.78
N VAL A 54 -0.24 2.03 10.03
CA VAL A 54 -1.11 1.21 9.21
C VAL A 54 -1.84 2.08 8.20
N TYR A 55 -1.71 1.74 6.92
CA TYR A 55 -2.36 2.44 5.82
C TYR A 55 -3.56 1.62 5.34
N VAL A 56 -4.70 2.29 5.15
CA VAL A 56 -5.94 1.66 4.66
C VAL A 56 -6.26 2.21 3.28
N GLY A 57 -6.57 1.31 2.36
CA GLY A 57 -6.78 1.64 0.96
C GLY A 57 -7.56 0.58 0.21
N GLN A 58 -7.67 0.78 -1.10
CA GLN A 58 -8.31 -0.16 -2.01
C GLN A 58 -7.34 -0.59 -3.12
N LEU A 59 -7.52 -1.82 -3.60
CA LEU A 59 -6.77 -2.35 -4.74
C LEU A 59 -7.53 -2.16 -6.05
N LEU A 60 -6.79 -1.85 -7.12
CA LEU A 60 -7.30 -1.72 -8.49
C LEU A 60 -6.47 -2.60 -9.41
N PHE A 61 -7.11 -3.22 -10.39
CA PHE A 61 -6.42 -4.07 -11.36
C PHE A 61 -6.31 -3.32 -12.69
N GLY A 62 -5.16 -3.45 -13.37
CA GLY A 62 -4.95 -2.89 -14.70
C GLY A 62 -3.62 -3.34 -15.28
N GLU A 63 -3.55 -3.53 -16.60
CA GLU A 63 -2.30 -3.80 -17.33
C GLU A 63 -1.38 -4.89 -16.72
N GLY A 64 -1.97 -5.97 -16.18
CA GLY A 64 -1.20 -7.05 -15.55
C GLY A 64 -0.60 -6.71 -14.18
N ARG A 65 -1.08 -5.62 -13.55
CA ARG A 65 -0.65 -5.14 -12.25
C ARG A 65 -1.80 -4.89 -11.30
N VAL A 66 -1.48 -4.96 -10.02
CA VAL A 66 -2.35 -4.53 -8.91
C VAL A 66 -1.84 -3.21 -8.37
N TYR A 67 -2.63 -2.17 -8.55
CA TYR A 67 -2.41 -0.85 -7.97
C TYR A 67 -3.09 -0.78 -6.61
N GLY A 68 -2.58 0.07 -5.72
CA GLY A 68 -3.19 0.34 -4.43
C GLY A 68 -3.29 1.84 -4.22
N ARG A 69 -4.46 2.31 -3.79
CA ARG A 69 -4.71 3.70 -3.41
C ARG A 69 -5.04 3.75 -1.92
N PHE A 70 -4.13 4.28 -1.12
CA PHE A 70 -4.29 4.39 0.32
C PHE A 70 -4.70 5.80 0.70
N THR A 71 -5.79 5.90 1.46
CA THR A 71 -6.46 7.16 1.77
C THR A 71 -6.42 7.51 3.26
N GLN A 72 -6.06 6.55 4.10
CA GLN A 72 -5.99 6.72 5.55
C GLN A 72 -4.67 6.15 6.07
N ALA A 73 -4.02 6.87 6.99
CA ALA A 73 -2.90 6.38 7.78
C ALA A 73 -3.27 6.43 9.26
N ARG A 74 -3.01 5.34 9.98
CA ARG A 74 -3.29 5.19 11.42
C ARG A 74 -1.97 4.92 12.13
N THR A 75 -1.55 5.86 12.95
CA THR A 75 -0.27 5.78 13.65
C THR A 75 -0.41 4.93 14.93
N PRO A 76 0.69 4.35 15.45
CA PRO A 76 0.65 3.51 16.65
C PRO A 76 0.14 4.21 17.92
N ASP A 77 0.28 5.53 17.99
CA ASP A 77 -0.27 6.37 19.08
C ASP A 77 -1.77 6.67 18.92
N GLY A 78 -2.43 6.09 17.92
CA GLY A 78 -3.87 6.16 17.71
C GLY A 78 -4.34 7.36 16.87
N GLN A 79 -3.42 8.16 16.32
CA GLN A 79 -3.81 9.26 15.43
C GLN A 79 -4.18 8.75 14.04
N THR A 80 -5.03 9.51 13.35
CA THR A 80 -5.53 9.16 12.03
C THR A 80 -5.39 10.34 11.08
N TYR A 81 -4.80 10.07 9.92
CA TYR A 81 -4.52 11.05 8.88
C TYR A 81 -5.21 10.68 7.57
N SER A 82 -5.75 11.68 6.87
CA SER A 82 -6.07 11.57 5.46
C SER A 82 -4.79 11.73 4.64
N VAL A 83 -4.54 10.77 3.74
CA VAL A 83 -3.32 10.70 2.92
C VAL A 83 -3.67 10.29 1.48
N CYS A 84 -2.71 10.44 0.58
CA CYS A 84 -2.74 9.90 -0.78
C CYS A 84 -1.43 9.15 -1.02
N PHE A 85 -1.48 7.82 -0.98
CA PHE A 85 -0.31 6.98 -1.25
C PHE A 85 -0.64 5.94 -2.31
N ASP A 86 0.27 5.78 -3.27
CA ASP A 86 0.18 4.73 -4.28
C ASP A 86 1.08 3.55 -3.93
N LEU A 87 0.64 2.36 -4.31
CA LEU A 87 1.42 1.12 -4.24
C LEU A 87 2.44 1.05 -5.38
N TYR A 88 3.63 0.56 -5.06
CA TYR A 88 4.75 0.32 -5.96
C TYR A 88 5.29 -1.08 -5.73
N ASP A 89 5.78 -1.67 -6.81
CA ASP A 89 6.48 -2.94 -6.76
C ASP A 89 7.77 -2.82 -5.93
N SER A 90 8.06 -3.81 -5.10
CA SER A 90 9.31 -3.85 -4.31
C SER A 90 10.29 -4.93 -4.78
N ALA A 91 9.86 -5.86 -5.62
CA ALA A 91 10.54 -7.13 -5.88
C ALA A 91 11.18 -7.20 -7.28
N THR A 92 10.63 -6.50 -8.25
CA THR A 92 10.96 -6.66 -9.68
C THR A 92 11.55 -5.38 -10.27
N ASP A 93 10.77 -4.30 -10.37
CA ASP A 93 11.15 -3.11 -11.14
C ASP A 93 10.98 -1.78 -10.39
N GLY A 94 10.28 -1.77 -9.26
CA GLY A 94 10.02 -0.52 -8.55
C GLY A 94 8.92 0.32 -9.16
N GLU A 95 8.23 -0.14 -10.21
CA GLU A 95 7.20 0.62 -10.91
C GLU A 95 5.91 0.71 -10.09
N ARG A 96 5.00 1.59 -10.53
CA ARG A 96 3.68 1.76 -9.90
C ARG A 96 2.87 0.48 -10.06
N GLY A 97 2.26 0.03 -8.97
CA GLY A 97 1.53 -1.24 -8.88
C GLY A 97 2.46 -2.46 -8.81
N VAL A 98 2.06 -3.47 -8.05
CA VAL A 98 2.78 -4.75 -7.95
C VAL A 98 2.40 -5.66 -9.12
N TRP A 99 3.33 -6.52 -9.54
CA TRP A 99 3.06 -7.48 -10.60
C TRP A 99 2.01 -8.53 -10.20
N MET A 100 1.17 -8.92 -11.15
CA MET A 100 0.34 -10.12 -11.04
C MET A 100 1.19 -11.34 -11.33
N GLU A 101 1.36 -12.21 -10.33
CA GLU A 101 2.13 -13.44 -10.46
C GLU A 101 1.45 -14.45 -11.41
N PRO A 102 2.21 -15.38 -12.02
CA PRO A 102 1.66 -16.46 -12.83
C PRO A 102 0.55 -17.22 -12.10
N GLY A 103 -0.55 -17.51 -12.81
CA GLY A 103 -1.75 -18.14 -12.24
C GLY A 103 -2.81 -17.15 -11.75
N SER A 104 -2.53 -15.84 -11.80
CA SER A 104 -3.52 -14.78 -11.62
C SER A 104 -4.67 -14.86 -12.63
N LYS A 105 -5.85 -14.43 -12.21
CA LYS A 105 -7.09 -14.34 -13.01
C LYS A 105 -7.61 -12.90 -13.01
N PRO A 106 -8.46 -12.52 -13.99
CA PRO A 106 -9.02 -11.16 -14.06
C PRO A 106 -9.75 -10.69 -12.79
N ASP A 107 -10.33 -11.61 -12.01
CA ASP A 107 -11.09 -11.33 -10.78
C ASP A 107 -10.35 -11.73 -9.48
N ALA A 108 -9.14 -12.29 -9.61
CA ALA A 108 -8.33 -12.78 -8.50
C ALA A 108 -6.85 -12.81 -8.88
N ALA A 109 -6.11 -11.78 -8.45
CA ALA A 109 -4.67 -11.70 -8.70
C ALA A 109 -3.89 -12.35 -7.56
N ILE A 110 -2.77 -12.97 -7.90
CA ILE A 110 -1.75 -13.42 -6.96
C ILE A 110 -0.66 -12.35 -6.94
N ILE A 111 -0.32 -11.85 -5.76
CA ILE A 111 0.75 -10.86 -5.56
C ILE A 111 1.64 -11.30 -4.40
N PHE A 112 2.88 -10.78 -4.33
CA PHE A 112 3.65 -10.87 -3.09
C PHE A 112 3.10 -9.89 -2.04
N SER A 113 3.06 -10.35 -0.79
CA SER A 113 2.54 -9.60 0.36
C SER A 113 3.46 -8.47 0.86
N THR A 114 4.57 -8.22 0.17
CA THR A 114 5.50 -7.12 0.44
C THR A 114 5.44 -6.15 -0.74
N GLY A 115 5.36 -4.86 -0.45
CA GLY A 115 5.38 -3.82 -1.47
C GLY A 115 6.06 -2.56 -0.97
N LYS A 116 5.97 -1.50 -1.78
CA LYS A 116 6.31 -0.16 -1.36
C LYS A 116 5.11 0.77 -1.50
N ILE A 117 4.99 1.78 -0.64
CA ILE A 117 4.04 2.87 -0.88
C ILE A 117 4.79 4.19 -0.98
N SER A 118 4.30 5.10 -1.83
CA SER A 118 4.86 6.44 -1.97
C SER A 118 3.77 7.49 -1.86
N PRO A 119 4.04 8.63 -1.19
CA PRO A 119 3.15 9.77 -1.21
C PRO A 119 2.98 10.31 -2.64
N VAL A 120 1.74 10.66 -3.02
CA VAL A 120 1.41 11.28 -4.33
C VAL A 120 0.53 12.51 -4.13
N GLU A 121 0.62 13.49 -5.04
CA GLU A 121 -0.21 14.71 -4.97
C GLU A 121 -1.69 14.42 -5.24
N ARG A 122 -1.96 13.49 -6.15
CA ARG A 122 -3.29 13.00 -6.51
C ARG A 122 -3.16 11.58 -7.05
N PHE A 123 -4.25 10.82 -6.99
CA PHE A 123 -4.31 9.54 -7.68
C PHE A 123 -4.45 9.77 -9.18
N GLU A 124 -3.65 9.05 -9.97
CA GLU A 124 -3.87 8.84 -11.41
C GLU A 124 -4.80 7.66 -11.62
#